data_AF-A0A1S9I9S1-F1
#
_entry.id   AF-A0A1S9I9S1-F1
#
_cell.length_a   1.000
_cell.length_b   1.000
_cell.length_c   1.000
_cell.angle_alpha   90.00
_cell.angle_beta   90.00
_cell.angle_gamma   90.00
#
_symmetry.space_group_name_H-M   'P 1'
#
loop_
_entity.id
_entity.type
_entity.pdbx_description
1 polymer ?
#
loop_
_entity_poly.entity_id
_entity_poly.type
_entity_poly.pdbx_seq_one_letter_code
_entity_poly.pdbx_strand_id
1 'polypeptide(L)'
;MGAVTNIKKLIKVNANKKAYFVKWYVDSDKSKESFDKEVRKSCNCEYEYAMSEWLIEEEIQNAIKEYLKQQRSIKMLEIYDSMLEKALKGDVKSAEWCEKFFKSDFFEDSSDEIDDYLTDINIPALSGDK
;
A
#
# COMPACT_ATOMS: atom_id res chain seq x y z
N MET A 1 -4.40 1.34 13.96
CA MET A 1 -5.63 0.74 13.35
C MET A 1 -5.15 -0.05 12.14
N GLY A 2 -5.41 -1.37 12.03
CA GLY A 2 -4.74 -2.22 11.03
C GLY A 2 -5.18 -1.93 9.58
N ALA A 3 -4.32 -2.24 8.59
CA ALA A 3 -4.56 -1.97 7.17
C ALA A 3 -5.91 -2.49 6.65
N VAL A 4 -6.30 -3.70 7.09
CA VAL A 4 -7.60 -4.30 6.78
C VAL A 4 -8.77 -3.49 7.35
N THR A 5 -8.62 -2.85 8.50
CA THR A 5 -9.65 -1.99 9.11
C THR A 5 -9.89 -0.72 8.30
N ASN A 6 -8.87 -0.18 7.63
CA ASN A 6 -9.01 1.01 6.81
C ASN A 6 -9.81 0.73 5.53
N ILE A 7 -9.47 -0.34 4.80
CA ILE A 7 -10.19 -0.71 3.58
C ILE A 7 -11.62 -1.18 3.82
N LYS A 8 -11.91 -1.76 5.00
CA LYS A 8 -13.29 -2.12 5.38
C LYS A 8 -14.24 -0.92 5.37
N LYS A 9 -13.74 0.29 5.69
CA LYS A 9 -14.56 1.51 5.68
C LYS A 9 -14.97 1.95 4.27
N LEU A 10 -14.25 1.50 3.25
CA LEU A 10 -14.52 1.83 1.85
C LEU A 10 -15.58 0.92 1.21
N ILE A 11 -15.88 -0.21 1.85
CA ILE A 11 -16.78 -1.23 1.31
C ILE A 11 -18.11 -1.19 2.07
N LYS A 12 -19.21 -1.00 1.35
CA LYS A 12 -20.55 -0.83 1.94
C LYS A 12 -21.25 -2.16 2.18
N VAL A 13 -21.14 -3.09 1.23
CA VAL A 13 -21.85 -4.39 1.29
C VAL A 13 -20.86 -5.52 1.51
N ASN A 14 -21.16 -6.42 2.45
CA ASN A 14 -20.29 -7.56 2.77
C ASN A 14 -18.82 -7.16 3.09
N ALA A 15 -18.63 -6.00 3.70
CA ALA A 15 -17.33 -5.36 3.93
C ALA A 15 -16.26 -6.29 4.53
N ASN A 16 -16.65 -7.15 5.48
CA ASN A 16 -15.73 -8.11 6.07
C ASN A 16 -15.20 -9.12 5.04
N LYS A 17 -16.08 -9.75 4.27
CA LYS A 17 -15.73 -10.77 3.26
C LYS A 17 -14.85 -10.16 2.17
N LYS A 18 -15.33 -9.04 1.63
CA LYS A 18 -14.68 -8.31 0.54
C LYS A 18 -13.32 -7.71 0.95
N ALA A 19 -13.15 -7.28 2.20
CA ALA A 19 -11.84 -6.81 2.68
C ALA A 19 -10.80 -7.93 2.77
N TYR A 20 -11.18 -9.17 3.12
CA TYR A 20 -10.27 -10.32 3.07
C TYR A 20 -9.86 -10.64 1.64
N PHE A 21 -10.81 -10.55 0.70
CA PHE A 21 -10.50 -10.68 -0.72
C PHE A 21 -9.53 -9.61 -1.20
N VAL A 22 -9.77 -8.33 -0.89
CA VAL A 22 -8.89 -7.22 -1.28
C VAL A 22 -7.48 -7.42 -0.74
N LYS A 23 -7.35 -7.81 0.54
CA LYS A 23 -6.06 -8.11 1.15
C LYS A 23 -5.33 -9.21 0.37
N TRP A 24 -5.99 -10.35 0.20
CA TRP A 24 -5.42 -11.49 -0.52
C TRP A 24 -5.08 -11.15 -1.97
N TYR A 25 -5.92 -10.39 -2.65
CA TYR A 25 -5.70 -10.00 -4.05
C TYR A 25 -4.42 -9.18 -4.22
N VAL A 26 -4.04 -8.38 -3.23
CA VAL A 26 -2.83 -7.56 -3.27
C VAL A 26 -1.58 -8.30 -2.78
N ASP A 27 -1.74 -9.22 -1.83
CA ASP A 27 -0.63 -9.91 -1.14
C ASP A 27 -0.26 -11.28 -1.76
N SER A 28 -1.12 -11.86 -2.60
CA SER A 28 -0.94 -13.20 -3.16
C SER A 28 -0.53 -13.22 -4.63
N ASP A 29 -0.27 -14.43 -5.13
CA ASP A 29 -0.08 -14.73 -6.55
C ASP A 29 -1.39 -14.73 -7.37
N LYS A 30 -2.54 -14.50 -6.71
CA LYS A 30 -3.89 -14.48 -7.29
C LYS A 30 -4.31 -15.82 -7.92
N SER A 31 -3.65 -16.92 -7.59
CA SER A 31 -4.03 -18.24 -8.06
C SER A 31 -5.30 -18.74 -7.38
N LYS A 32 -6.07 -19.58 -8.07
CA LYS A 32 -7.24 -20.25 -7.47
C LYS A 32 -6.84 -21.08 -6.26
N GLU A 33 -5.68 -21.72 -6.30
CA GLU A 33 -5.16 -22.54 -5.20
C GLU A 33 -4.90 -21.69 -3.94
N SER A 34 -4.22 -20.54 -4.09
CA SER A 34 -4.01 -19.60 -2.97
C SER A 34 -5.34 -19.08 -2.43
N PHE A 35 -6.30 -18.72 -3.31
CA PHE A 35 -7.62 -18.27 -2.88
C PHE A 35 -8.33 -19.32 -2.02
N ASP A 36 -8.41 -20.55 -2.52
CA ASP A 36 -9.10 -21.67 -1.89
C ASP A 36 -8.49 -22.03 -0.54
N LYS A 37 -7.16 -21.94 -0.43
CA LYS A 37 -6.40 -22.24 0.77
C LYS A 37 -6.51 -21.14 1.83
N GLU A 38 -6.42 -19.88 1.43
CA GLU A 38 -6.17 -18.77 2.36
C GLU A 38 -7.43 -17.98 2.73
N VAL A 39 -8.31 -17.72 1.75
CA VAL A 39 -9.41 -16.76 1.94
C VAL A 39 -10.79 -17.24 1.57
N ARG A 40 -10.95 -18.38 0.87
CA ARG A 40 -12.28 -18.89 0.48
C ARG A 40 -13.27 -18.97 1.63
N LYS A 41 -12.86 -19.46 2.79
CA LYS A 41 -13.72 -19.53 4.00
C LYS A 41 -14.14 -18.14 4.49
N SER A 42 -13.24 -17.18 4.44
CA SER A 42 -13.47 -15.79 4.87
C SER A 42 -14.34 -15.01 3.88
N CYS A 43 -14.14 -15.25 2.58
CA CYS A 43 -14.90 -14.65 1.49
C CYS A 43 -16.29 -15.30 1.35
N ASN A 44 -16.41 -16.59 1.67
CA ASN A 44 -17.62 -17.38 1.54
C ASN A 44 -18.24 -17.27 0.12
N CYS A 45 -17.37 -17.37 -0.88
CA CYS A 45 -17.70 -17.42 -2.30
C CYS A 45 -16.63 -18.22 -3.05
N GLU A 46 -16.92 -18.58 -4.30
CA GLU A 46 -15.96 -19.25 -5.19
C GLU A 46 -15.02 -18.23 -5.84
N TYR A 47 -13.81 -18.69 -6.16
CA TYR A 47 -12.76 -17.88 -6.79
C TYR A 47 -13.27 -17.17 -8.05
N GLU A 48 -13.94 -17.90 -8.94
CA GLU A 48 -14.44 -17.39 -10.21
C GLU A 48 -15.43 -16.24 -10.02
N TYR A 49 -16.34 -16.38 -9.05
CA TYR A 49 -17.31 -15.35 -8.70
C TYR A 49 -16.65 -14.09 -8.12
N ALA A 50 -15.70 -14.27 -7.20
CA ALA A 50 -14.96 -13.13 -6.62
C ALA A 50 -14.19 -12.37 -7.71
N MET A 51 -13.57 -13.10 -8.64
CA MET A 51 -12.78 -12.50 -9.71
C MET A 51 -13.64 -11.82 -10.78
N SER A 52 -14.80 -12.37 -11.14
CA SER A 52 -15.68 -11.76 -12.15
C SER A 52 -16.52 -10.61 -11.60
N GLU A 53 -17.11 -10.79 -10.42
CA GLU A 53 -18.11 -9.86 -9.88
C GLU A 53 -17.50 -8.81 -8.96
N TRP A 54 -16.56 -9.18 -8.07
CA TRP A 54 -16.05 -8.20 -7.10
C TRP A 54 -15.00 -7.27 -7.71
N LEU A 55 -14.20 -7.72 -8.69
CA LEU A 55 -13.18 -6.85 -9.28
C LEU A 55 -13.76 -5.71 -10.13
N ILE A 56 -14.98 -5.85 -10.64
CA ILE A 56 -15.66 -4.80 -11.41
C ILE A 56 -16.35 -3.77 -10.50
N GLU A 57 -16.52 -4.08 -9.21
CA GLU A 57 -17.14 -3.16 -8.27
C GLU A 57 -16.19 -2.01 -7.90
N GLU A 58 -16.66 -0.78 -8.05
CA GLU A 58 -15.87 0.43 -7.80
C GLU A 58 -15.35 0.49 -6.36
N GLU A 59 -16.16 0.08 -5.37
CA GLU A 59 -15.76 0.03 -3.97
C GLU A 59 -14.57 -0.90 -3.73
N ILE A 60 -14.49 -2.01 -4.45
CA ILE A 60 -13.39 -2.98 -4.36
C ILE A 60 -12.15 -2.43 -5.03
N GLN A 61 -12.29 -1.82 -6.21
CA GLN A 61 -11.15 -1.19 -6.89
C GLN A 61 -10.55 -0.07 -6.05
N ASN A 62 -11.39 0.74 -5.39
CA ASN A 62 -10.95 1.79 -4.48
C ASN A 62 -10.28 1.21 -3.23
N ALA A 63 -10.83 0.13 -2.65
CA ALA A 63 -10.20 -0.58 -1.54
C ALA A 63 -8.83 -1.18 -1.92
N ILE A 64 -8.69 -1.74 -3.12
CA ILE A 64 -7.41 -2.25 -3.66
C ILE A 64 -6.38 -1.11 -3.77
N LYS A 65 -6.77 0.04 -4.34
CA LYS A 65 -5.89 1.22 -4.44
C LYS A 65 -5.43 1.68 -3.07
N GLU A 66 -6.34 1.78 -2.11
CA GLU A 66 -6.03 2.21 -0.75
C GLU A 66 -5.08 1.23 -0.05
N TYR A 67 -5.32 -0.08 -0.17
CA TYR A 67 -4.42 -1.08 0.38
C TYR A 67 -3.03 -1.03 -0.28
N LEU A 68 -2.96 -0.85 -1.60
CA LEU A 68 -1.69 -0.68 -2.31
C LEU A 68 -0.93 0.57 -1.86
N LYS A 69 -1.61 1.68 -1.57
CA LYS A 69 -0.97 2.88 -1.00
C LYS A 69 -0.33 2.59 0.36
N GLN A 70 -1.02 1.84 1.22
CA GLN A 70 -0.49 1.45 2.52
C GLN A 70 0.70 0.50 2.40
N GLN A 71 0.73 -0.34 1.36
CA GLN A 71 1.85 -1.25 1.07
C GLN A 71 2.97 -0.60 0.24
N ARG A 72 2.81 0.66 -0.19
CA ARG A 72 3.72 1.31 -1.15
C ARG A 72 5.16 1.26 -0.67
N SER A 73 5.41 1.66 0.58
CA SER A 73 6.77 1.74 1.11
C SER A 73 7.43 0.37 1.22
N ILE A 74 6.69 -0.63 1.72
CA ILE A 74 7.19 -2.01 1.83
C ILE A 74 7.51 -2.58 0.45
N LYS A 75 6.61 -2.43 -0.53
CA LYS A 75 6.86 -2.91 -1.90
C LYS A 75 8.03 -2.21 -2.58
N MET A 76 8.25 -0.92 -2.29
CA MET A 76 9.45 -0.22 -2.78
C MET A 76 10.74 -0.76 -2.16
N LEU A 77 10.72 -1.16 -0.88
CA LEU A 77 11.84 -1.85 -0.24
C LEU A 77 12.12 -3.21 -0.89
N GLU A 78 11.09 -4.01 -1.17
CA GLU A 78 11.25 -5.30 -1.87
C GLU A 78 11.88 -5.14 -3.27
N ILE A 79 11.47 -4.10 -4.00
CA ILE A 79 12.08 -3.76 -5.29
C ILE A 79 13.54 -3.35 -5.09
N TYR A 80 13.82 -2.52 -4.09
CA TYR A 80 15.19 -2.11 -3.76
C TYR A 80 16.09 -3.30 -3.47
N ASP A 81 15.66 -4.23 -2.63
CA ASP A 81 16.42 -5.44 -2.30
C ASP A 81 16.71 -6.27 -3.56
N SER A 82 15.70 -6.45 -4.43
CA SER A 82 15.87 -7.18 -5.69
C SER A 82 16.84 -6.49 -6.66
N MET A 83 16.81 -5.16 -6.75
CA MET A 83 17.74 -4.41 -7.59
C MET A 83 19.15 -4.41 -7.02
N LEU A 84 19.29 -4.31 -5.70
CA LEU A 84 20.57 -4.37 -5.02
C LEU A 84 21.24 -5.73 -5.25
N GLU A 85 20.48 -6.83 -5.15
CA GLU A 85 21.02 -8.17 -5.43
C GLU A 85 21.58 -8.28 -6.85
N LYS A 86 20.88 -7.72 -7.85
CA LYS A 86 21.35 -7.69 -9.24
C LYS A 86 22.57 -6.80 -9.41
N ALA A 87 22.58 -5.63 -8.77
CA ALA A 87 23.70 -4.70 -8.79
C ALA A 87 24.98 -5.35 -8.24
N LEU A 88 24.87 -6.08 -7.13
CA LEU A 88 25.98 -6.82 -6.52
C LEU A 88 26.51 -7.95 -7.42
N LYS A 89 25.70 -8.45 -8.36
CA LYS A 89 26.11 -9.43 -9.40
C LYS A 89 26.71 -8.77 -10.65
N GLY A 90 26.89 -7.44 -10.65
CA GLY A 90 27.51 -6.69 -11.74
C GLY A 90 26.53 -6.10 -12.76
N ASP A 91 25.22 -6.11 -12.49
CA ASP A 91 24.25 -5.41 -13.34
C ASP A 91 24.32 -3.89 -13.10
N VAL A 92 25.00 -3.21 -14.02
CA VAL A 92 25.22 -1.76 -14.00
C VAL A 92 23.90 -0.98 -13.98
N LYS A 93 22.86 -1.45 -14.69
CA LYS A 93 21.56 -0.74 -14.71
C LYS A 93 20.87 -0.81 -13.37
N SER A 94 20.95 -1.96 -12.72
CA SER A 94 20.41 -2.15 -11.37
C SER A 94 21.19 -1.30 -10.35
N ALA A 95 22.51 -1.17 -10.51
CA ALA A 95 23.32 -0.27 -9.69
C ALA A 95 22.93 1.21 -9.85
N GLU A 96 22.77 1.68 -11.09
CA GLU A 96 22.30 3.04 -11.38
C GLU A 96 20.90 3.30 -10.81
N TRP A 97 20.01 2.31 -10.87
CA TRP A 97 18.68 2.42 -10.27
C TRP A 97 18.77 2.53 -8.74
N CYS A 98 19.60 1.72 -8.09
CA CYS A 98 19.80 1.78 -6.64
C CYS A 98 20.38 3.13 -6.20
N GLU A 99 21.35 3.67 -6.95
CA GLU A 99 21.91 5.00 -6.68
C GLU A 99 20.83 6.09 -6.78
N LYS A 100 19.98 6.05 -7.82
CA LYS A 100 18.86 6.99 -7.99
C LYS A 100 17.83 6.87 -6.88
N PHE A 101 17.50 5.63 -6.48
CA PHE A 101 16.56 5.39 -5.39
C PHE A 101 17.10 5.90 -4.05
N PHE A 102 18.38 5.68 -3.77
CA PHE A 102 19.02 6.20 -2.55
C PHE A 102 19.04 7.73 -2.48
N LYS A 103 19.08 8.41 -3.63
CA LYS A 103 18.99 9.87 -3.76
C LYS A 103 17.55 10.40 -3.84
N SER A 104 16.55 9.53 -3.78
CA SER A 104 15.15 9.95 -3.82
C SER A 104 14.63 10.27 -2.41
N ASP A 105 13.55 11.03 -2.37
CA ASP A 105 12.83 11.45 -1.16
C ASP A 105 12.22 10.27 -0.36
N PHE A 106 12.44 9.02 -0.79
CA PHE A 106 11.93 7.83 -0.11
C PHE A 106 12.47 7.66 1.32
N PHE A 107 13.73 8.07 1.54
CA PHE A 107 14.40 7.99 2.84
C PHE A 107 14.37 9.33 3.61
N GLU A 108 13.74 10.36 3.05
CA GLU A 108 13.55 11.63 3.75
C GLU A 108 12.43 11.45 4.78
N ASP A 109 12.69 11.84 6.03
CA ASP A 109 11.69 11.82 7.07
C ASP A 109 10.66 12.92 6.77
N SER A 110 9.38 12.56 6.67
CA SER A 110 8.25 13.46 6.38
C SER A 110 7.95 14.48 7.50
N SER A 111 8.92 14.79 8.37
CA SER A 111 8.78 15.84 9.39
C SER A 111 8.55 17.21 8.76
N ASP A 112 9.06 17.43 7.55
CA ASP A 112 9.10 18.75 6.94
C ASP A 112 7.72 19.21 6.44
N GLU A 113 6.80 18.32 6.04
CA GLU A 113 5.48 18.74 5.55
C GLU A 113 4.56 19.34 6.64
N ILE A 114 4.69 18.90 7.90
CA ILE A 114 3.90 19.48 9.01
C ILE A 114 4.53 20.80 9.47
N ASP A 115 5.86 20.87 9.54
CA ASP A 115 6.56 22.11 9.89
C ASP A 115 6.40 23.19 8.79
N ASP A 116 6.36 22.80 7.52
CA ASP A 116 6.01 23.68 6.39
C ASP A 116 4.55 24.16 6.45
N TYR A 117 3.62 23.33 6.94
CA TYR A 117 2.23 23.75 7.14
C TYR A 117 2.07 24.71 8.33
N LEU A 118 2.90 24.55 9.37
CA LEU A 118 2.86 25.38 10.59
C LEU A 118 3.64 26.68 10.46
N THR A 119 4.62 26.77 9.56
CA THR A 119 5.41 27.99 9.31
C THR A 119 4.58 29.14 8.71
N ASP A 120 3.52 28.83 7.95
CA ASP A 120 2.58 29.84 7.42
C ASP A 120 1.45 30.22 8.40
N ILE A 121 1.31 29.51 9.52
CA ILE A 121 0.31 29.82 10.56
C ILE A 121 0.97 30.73 11.60
N ASN A 122 0.95 32.04 11.35
CA ASN A 122 1.32 33.03 12.35
C ASN A 122 0.23 33.11 13.45
N ILE A 123 0.41 32.36 14.55
CA ILE A 123 -0.47 32.44 15.72
C ILE A 123 0.01 33.58 16.64
N PRO A 124 -0.69 34.72 16.72
CA PRO A 124 -0.24 35.89 17.48
C PRO A 124 -0.15 35.67 19.00
N ALA A 125 -0.69 34.56 19.51
CA ALA A 125 -0.67 34.19 20.92
C ALA A 125 0.64 33.50 21.38
N LEU A 126 1.54 33.15 20.45
CA LEU A 126 2.85 32.55 20.75
C LEU A 126 4.03 33.52 20.56
N SER A 127 3.80 34.70 19.98
CA SER A 127 4.77 35.79 20.06
C SER A 127 4.72 36.35 21.48
N GLY A 128 5.59 35.81 22.33
CA GLY A 128 5.73 36.24 23.72
C GLY A 128 5.77 37.76 23.84
N ASP A 129 4.95 38.27 24.76
CA ASP A 129 5.03 39.64 25.23
C ASP A 129 6.50 40.00 25.51
N LYS A 130 6.95 41.08 24.89
CA LYS A 130 8.19 41.76 25.27
C LYS A 130 7.99 42.53 26.58
#